data_AF-A0A9B0TSC5-F1
#
_entry.id   AF-A0A9B0TSC5-F1
#
_cell.length_a   1.000
_cell.length_b   1.000
_cell.length_c   1.000
_cell.angle_alpha   90.00
_cell.angle_beta   90.00
_cell.angle_gamma   90.00
#
_symmetry.space_group_name_H-M   'P 1'
#
loop_
_entity.id
_entity.type
_entity.pdbx_description
1 polymer ?
#
loop_
_entity_poly.entity_id
_entity_poly.type
_entity_poly.pdbx_seq_one_letter_code
_entity_poly.pdbx_strand_id
1 'polypeptide(L)'
;MASWLPDTLFEIVGQGPAPSKDYYQLLVTRSQIIFRWWKISLRSEYRTAKPGEVKESHVDFLENSHLQVQVALIFGAKIIEYVLNLCQGKFDFLERLSDSLLLCIISYLDLEDIARLSQTSRKFAKLCMCDTLWEQIVQSACDTITPDMRALAEDIGWKEMFFTNRLQLQLQLHRRKQKLTSHRGAEPALGTRPPAHRPAGAVEARQAQLLSASLP
;
A
#
# COMPACT_ATOMS: atom_id res chain seq x y z
N MET A 1 21.28 -11.48 -2.39
CA MET A 1 19.93 -10.86 -2.44
C MET A 1 19.46 -10.53 -3.86
N ALA A 2 20.36 -10.26 -4.83
CA ALA A 2 19.95 -9.89 -6.19
C ALA A 2 19.23 -11.00 -6.99
N SER A 3 19.27 -12.29 -6.60
CA SER A 3 18.69 -13.39 -7.40
C SER A 3 17.16 -13.37 -7.57
N TRP A 4 16.44 -12.54 -6.81
CA TRP A 4 14.97 -12.48 -6.84
C TRP A 4 14.39 -11.44 -7.82
N LEU A 5 15.22 -10.51 -8.30
CA LEU A 5 14.76 -9.49 -9.24
C LEU A 5 14.70 -10.06 -10.66
N PRO A 6 13.63 -9.80 -11.42
CA PRO A 6 13.60 -10.10 -12.85
C PRO A 6 14.71 -9.34 -13.58
N ASP A 7 15.14 -9.85 -14.73
CA ASP A 7 16.17 -9.19 -15.53
C ASP A 7 15.73 -7.80 -15.99
N THR A 8 14.45 -7.65 -16.34
CA THR A 8 13.82 -6.37 -16.65
C THR A 8 13.18 -5.79 -15.40
N LEU A 9 13.69 -4.64 -14.95
CA LEU A 9 13.19 -3.95 -13.76
C LEU A 9 12.09 -2.98 -14.10
N PHE A 10 12.22 -2.29 -15.22
CA PHE A 10 11.26 -1.28 -15.69
C PHE A 10 11.32 -1.17 -17.21
N GLU A 11 10.15 -1.01 -17.83
CA GLU A 11 10.03 -0.77 -19.26
C GLU A 11 8.91 0.26 -19.50
N ILE A 12 9.20 1.24 -20.34
CA ILE A 12 8.19 2.19 -20.82
C ILE A 12 8.44 2.49 -22.29
N VAL A 13 7.33 2.68 -23.01
CA VAL A 13 7.32 3.08 -24.41
C VAL A 13 6.50 4.34 -24.57
N GLY A 14 6.86 5.18 -25.53
CA GLY A 14 6.23 6.48 -25.71
C GLY A 14 6.62 7.16 -27.01
N GLN A 15 5.79 8.12 -27.41
CA GLN A 15 6.08 8.97 -28.56
C GLN A 15 6.70 10.27 -28.09
N GLY A 16 7.78 10.70 -28.74
CA GLY A 16 8.41 11.97 -28.46
C GLY A 16 7.51 13.16 -28.79
N PRO A 17 7.75 14.33 -28.19
CA PRO A 17 6.98 15.54 -28.48
C PRO A 17 7.15 15.98 -29.94
N ALA A 18 6.25 16.85 -30.39
CA ALA A 18 6.43 17.53 -31.68
C ALA A 18 7.75 18.33 -31.68
N PRO A 19 8.49 18.38 -32.80
CA PRO A 19 8.07 17.97 -34.15
C PRO A 19 8.47 16.54 -34.55
N SER A 20 9.36 15.85 -33.83
CA SER A 20 9.88 14.55 -34.28
C SER A 20 8.80 13.48 -34.30
N LYS A 21 7.99 13.38 -33.23
CA LYS A 21 6.98 12.32 -33.06
C LYS A 21 7.54 10.91 -33.26
N ASP A 22 8.85 10.75 -33.07
CA ASP A 22 9.55 9.47 -33.11
C ASP A 22 9.09 8.59 -31.95
N TYR A 23 9.22 7.28 -32.10
CA TYR A 23 8.84 6.34 -31.05
C TYR A 23 10.07 5.96 -30.23
N TYR A 24 9.91 5.85 -28.92
CA TYR A 24 10.98 5.58 -27.97
C TYR A 24 10.62 4.44 -27.03
N GLN A 25 11.64 3.68 -26.62
CA GLN A 25 11.55 2.67 -25.59
C GLN A 25 12.70 2.90 -24.60
N LEU A 26 12.36 2.96 -23.32
CA LEU A 26 13.32 2.93 -22.23
C LEU A 26 13.15 1.62 -21.47
N LEU A 27 14.25 0.88 -21.36
CA LEU A 27 14.30 -0.41 -20.69
C LEU A 27 15.42 -0.38 -19.65
N VAL A 28 15.07 -0.57 -18.38
CA VAL A 28 16.02 -0.67 -17.27
C VAL A 28 16.15 -2.12 -16.89
N THR A 29 17.34 -2.67 -17.06
CA THR A 29 17.67 -4.02 -16.60
C THR A 29 18.42 -3.95 -15.27
N ARG A 30 18.76 -5.12 -14.73
CA ARG A 30 19.54 -5.26 -13.49
C ARG A 30 20.93 -4.62 -13.53
N SER A 31 21.51 -4.41 -14.71
CA SER A 31 22.89 -3.93 -14.85
C SER A 31 23.05 -2.73 -15.76
N GLN A 32 22.07 -2.48 -16.64
CA GLN A 32 22.19 -1.47 -17.68
C GLN A 32 20.84 -0.81 -17.99
N ILE A 33 20.93 0.34 -18.64
CA ILE A 33 19.82 1.01 -19.28
C ILE A 33 19.97 0.86 -20.79
N ILE A 34 18.85 0.60 -21.45
CA ILE A 34 18.73 0.50 -22.88
C ILE A 34 17.72 1.55 -23.32
N PHE A 35 18.17 2.52 -24.12
CA PHE A 35 17.33 3.56 -24.70
C PHE A 35 17.29 3.38 -26.22
N ARG A 36 16.11 3.10 -26.76
CA ARG A 36 15.88 2.83 -28.18
C ARG A 36 14.95 3.86 -28.78
N TRP A 37 15.15 4.11 -30.07
CA TRP A 37 14.26 4.99 -30.82
C TRP A 37 14.05 4.49 -32.25
N TRP A 38 12.86 4.73 -32.75
CA TRP A 38 12.43 4.46 -34.11
C TRP A 38 12.03 5.77 -34.75
N LYS A 39 12.71 6.10 -35.85
CA LYS A 39 12.39 7.31 -36.60
C LYS A 39 11.09 7.11 -37.36
N ILE A 40 10.10 7.96 -37.09
CA ILE A 40 8.79 7.92 -37.75
C ILE A 40 8.74 9.07 -38.76
N SER A 41 8.91 8.76 -40.04
CA SER A 41 8.90 9.77 -41.10
C SER A 41 8.19 9.28 -42.36
N LEU A 42 7.46 10.17 -43.02
CA LEU A 42 6.85 9.93 -44.33
C LEU A 42 7.87 10.06 -45.48
N ARG A 43 9.07 10.61 -45.21
CA ARG A 43 10.11 10.81 -46.22
C ARG A 43 10.72 9.48 -46.64
N SER A 44 10.89 9.28 -47.94
CA SER A 44 11.42 8.04 -48.52
C SER A 44 12.82 7.69 -47.99
N GLU A 45 13.65 8.69 -47.73
CA GLU A 45 15.01 8.57 -47.19
C GLU A 45 15.07 7.79 -45.86
N TYR A 46 14.00 7.81 -45.07
CA TYR A 46 13.95 7.17 -43.75
C TYR A 46 13.15 5.87 -43.75
N ARG A 47 12.63 5.39 -44.89
CA ARG A 47 11.86 4.14 -44.97
C ARG A 47 12.67 2.90 -44.59
N THR A 48 13.98 2.95 -44.77
CA THR A 48 14.91 1.86 -44.40
C THR A 48 15.75 2.20 -43.16
N ALA A 49 15.43 3.29 -42.46
CA ALA A 49 16.14 3.68 -41.25
C ALA A 49 15.95 2.60 -40.18
N LYS A 50 17.06 2.04 -39.71
CA LYS A 50 17.03 1.06 -38.63
C LYS A 50 16.82 1.78 -37.30
N PRO A 51 16.23 1.11 -36.30
CA PRO A 51 16.12 1.66 -34.95
C PRO A 51 17.51 1.96 -34.40
N GLY A 52 17.62 3.08 -33.68
CA GLY A 52 18.82 3.40 -32.91
C GLY A 52 18.72 2.83 -31.50
N GLU A 53 19.87 2.55 -30.90
CA GLU A 53 19.98 2.04 -29.54
C GLU A 53 21.22 2.62 -28.87
N VAL A 54 21.06 3.04 -27.62
CA VAL A 54 22.15 3.32 -26.68
C VAL A 54 21.99 2.38 -25.49
N LYS A 55 23.09 1.76 -25.07
CA LYS A 55 23.18 0.94 -23.87
C LYS A 55 24.25 1.52 -22.96
N GLU A 56 23.88 1.75 -21.70
CA GLU A 56 24.78 2.30 -20.69
C GLU A 56 24.68 1.48 -19.40
N SER A 57 25.80 1.35 -18.67
CA SER A 57 25.71 0.83 -17.31
C SER A 57 24.95 1.81 -16.42
N HIS A 58 24.49 1.36 -15.26
CA HIS A 58 23.85 2.27 -14.30
C HIS A 58 24.77 3.41 -13.87
N VAL A 59 26.08 3.17 -13.77
CA VAL A 59 27.06 4.19 -13.39
C VAL A 59 27.21 5.23 -14.50
N ASP A 60 27.39 4.77 -15.75
CA ASP A 60 27.54 5.67 -16.90
C ASP A 60 26.29 6.54 -17.09
N PHE A 61 25.10 5.95 -16.94
CA PHE A 61 23.84 6.68 -17.06
C PHE A 61 23.69 7.77 -16.00
N LEU A 62 24.15 7.54 -14.76
CA LEU A 62 24.11 8.53 -13.69
C LEU A 62 24.96 9.77 -13.99
N GLU A 63 26.02 9.61 -14.78
CA GLU A 63 26.90 10.71 -15.21
C GLU A 63 26.43 11.36 -16.52
N ASN A 64 25.63 10.65 -17.34
CA ASN A 64 25.15 11.14 -18.64
C ASN A 64 23.92 12.06 -18.52
N SER A 65 24.16 13.32 -18.14
CA SER A 65 23.11 14.35 -18.07
C SER A 65 22.31 14.54 -19.37
N HIS A 66 22.96 14.36 -20.52
CA HIS A 66 22.29 14.54 -21.82
C HIS A 66 21.23 13.46 -22.05
N LEU A 67 21.55 12.19 -21.80
CA LEU A 67 20.59 11.10 -21.95
C LEU A 67 19.47 11.19 -20.91
N GLN A 68 19.79 11.60 -19.68
CA GLN A 68 18.78 11.86 -18.64
C GLN A 68 17.78 12.94 -19.06
N VAL A 69 18.26 14.06 -19.63
CA VAL A 69 17.40 15.13 -20.15
C VAL A 69 16.51 14.62 -21.29
N GLN A 70 17.04 13.82 -22.22
CA GLN A 70 16.22 13.24 -23.29
C GLN A 70 15.11 12.34 -22.73
N VAL A 71 15.44 11.45 -21.80
CA VAL A 71 14.45 10.59 -21.12
C VAL A 71 13.39 11.43 -20.40
N ALA A 72 13.80 12.49 -19.70
CA ALA A 72 12.89 13.39 -19.00
C ALA A 72 11.94 14.14 -19.96
N LEU A 73 12.44 14.58 -21.12
CA LEU A 73 11.64 15.26 -22.13
C LEU A 73 10.58 14.34 -22.76
N ILE A 74 10.89 13.05 -22.90
CA ILE A 74 10.01 12.08 -23.57
C ILE A 74 9.02 11.45 -22.59
N PHE A 75 9.50 11.03 -21.41
CA PHE A 75 8.71 10.26 -20.44
C PHE A 75 8.30 11.06 -19.19
N GLY A 76 8.85 12.25 -19.01
CA GLY A 76 8.53 13.15 -17.90
C GLY A 76 9.46 13.03 -16.68
N ALA A 77 9.42 14.05 -15.83
CA ALA A 77 10.28 14.21 -14.66
C ALA A 77 10.16 13.05 -13.64
N LYS A 78 8.95 12.52 -13.44
CA LYS A 78 8.72 11.41 -12.49
C LYS A 78 9.39 10.11 -12.95
N ILE A 79 9.42 9.87 -14.25
CA ILE A 79 10.03 8.65 -14.80
C ILE A 79 11.54 8.72 -14.66
N ILE A 80 12.16 9.85 -14.97
CA ILE A 80 13.60 9.99 -14.79
C ILE A 80 13.99 9.85 -13.31
N GLU A 81 13.24 10.44 -12.39
CA GLU A 81 13.48 10.28 -10.94
C GLU A 81 13.42 8.81 -10.52
N TYR A 82 12.39 8.08 -10.98
CA TYR A 82 12.26 6.65 -10.73
C TYR A 82 13.45 5.84 -11.30
N VAL A 83 13.84 6.10 -12.54
CA VAL A 83 14.96 5.41 -13.22
C VAL A 83 16.30 5.69 -12.53
N LEU A 84 16.54 6.93 -12.09
CA LEU A 84 17.74 7.29 -11.32
C LEU A 84 17.79 6.54 -9.98
N ASN A 85 16.66 6.41 -9.28
CA ASN A 85 16.57 5.61 -8.06
C ASN A 85 16.91 4.13 -8.34
N LEU A 86 16.40 3.56 -9.43
CA LEU A 86 16.75 2.18 -9.82
C LEU A 86 18.26 2.02 -10.09
N CYS A 87 18.88 2.98 -10.77
CA CYS A 87 20.34 2.96 -11.04
C CYS A 87 21.18 3.07 -9.77
N GLN A 88 20.67 3.75 -8.75
CA GLN A 88 21.30 3.85 -7.43
C GLN A 88 21.06 2.61 -6.55
N GLY A 89 20.38 1.58 -7.07
CA GLY A 89 20.06 0.36 -6.32
C GLY A 89 18.86 0.50 -5.38
N LYS A 90 18.09 1.59 -5.48
CA LYS A 90 16.85 1.80 -4.70
C LYS A 90 15.68 1.12 -5.41
N PHE A 91 15.57 -0.19 -5.20
CA PHE A 91 14.51 -0.99 -5.80
C PHE A 91 13.25 -1.02 -4.91
N ASP A 92 12.10 -1.03 -5.57
CA ASP A 92 10.76 -1.24 -5.03
C ASP A 92 10.50 -2.74 -4.72
N PHE A 93 11.34 -3.32 -3.85
CA PHE A 93 11.28 -4.75 -3.50
C PHE A 93 9.89 -5.19 -3.03
N LEU A 94 9.23 -4.36 -2.21
CA LEU A 94 7.93 -4.69 -1.65
C LEU A 94 6.86 -4.84 -2.73
N GLU A 95 6.82 -3.95 -3.73
CA GLU A 95 5.81 -4.05 -4.80
C GLU A 95 6.02 -5.27 -5.71
N ARG A 96 7.25 -5.79 -5.77
CA ARG A 96 7.65 -6.95 -6.59
C ARG A 96 7.39 -8.30 -5.93
N LEU A 97 7.08 -8.34 -4.64
CA LEU A 97 6.73 -9.59 -3.96
C LEU A 97 5.39 -10.16 -4.48
N SER A 98 5.28 -11.49 -4.42
CA SER A 98 4.02 -12.17 -4.70
C SER A 98 2.96 -11.80 -3.66
N ASP A 99 1.70 -11.81 -4.08
CA ASP A 99 0.58 -11.43 -3.21
C ASP A 99 0.51 -12.32 -1.97
N SER A 100 0.86 -13.61 -2.06
CA SER A 100 0.94 -14.53 -0.92
C SER A 100 1.94 -14.10 0.16
N LEU A 101 3.14 -13.65 -0.25
CA LEU A 101 4.16 -13.17 0.69
C LEU A 101 3.75 -11.82 1.26
N LEU A 102 3.15 -10.95 0.46
CA LEU A 102 2.62 -9.68 0.92
C LEU A 102 1.52 -9.86 1.95
N LEU A 103 0.54 -10.74 1.70
CA LEU A 103 -0.52 -11.05 2.67
C LEU A 103 0.07 -11.57 3.98
N CYS A 104 1.06 -12.45 3.92
CA CYS A 104 1.78 -12.93 5.09
C CYS A 104 2.43 -11.77 5.87
N ILE A 105 3.19 -10.88 5.20
CA ILE A 105 3.81 -9.72 5.83
C ILE A 105 2.75 -8.78 6.45
N ILE A 106 1.68 -8.49 5.70
CA ILE A 106 0.61 -7.59 6.13
C ILE A 106 -0.14 -8.16 7.34
N SER A 107 -0.27 -9.49 7.47
CA SER A 107 -0.95 -10.13 8.60
C SER A 107 -0.29 -9.89 9.96
N TYR A 108 0.99 -9.47 9.98
CA TYR A 108 1.73 -9.10 11.19
C TYR A 108 1.61 -7.62 11.55
N LEU A 109 0.94 -6.81 10.73
CA LEU A 109 0.77 -5.37 10.98
C LEU A 109 -0.45 -5.11 11.87
N ASP A 110 -0.36 -4.05 12.66
CA ASP A 110 -1.49 -3.53 13.41
C ASP A 110 -2.55 -2.92 12.46
N LEU A 111 -3.81 -2.87 12.91
CA LEU A 111 -4.92 -2.37 12.10
C LEU A 111 -4.71 -0.93 11.58
N GLU A 112 -4.03 -0.08 12.36
CA GLU A 112 -3.72 1.29 11.94
C GLU A 112 -2.70 1.30 10.79
N ASP A 113 -1.68 0.44 10.86
CA ASP A 113 -0.67 0.33 9.81
C ASP A 113 -1.23 -0.32 8.56
N ILE A 114 -2.14 -1.30 8.67
CA ILE A 114 -2.88 -1.85 7.53
C ILE A 114 -3.69 -0.73 6.84
N ALA A 115 -4.35 0.14 7.62
CA ALA A 115 -5.12 1.26 7.08
C ALA A 115 -4.23 2.29 6.37
N ARG A 116 -3.06 2.63 6.93
CA ARG A 116 -2.08 3.53 6.29
C ARG A 116 -1.50 2.89 5.03
N LEU A 117 -1.12 1.62 5.09
CA LEU A 117 -0.55 0.87 3.96
C LEU A 117 -1.53 0.83 2.79
N SER A 118 -2.83 0.66 3.04
CA SER A 118 -3.88 0.64 2.02
C SER A 118 -3.95 1.93 1.19
N GLN A 119 -3.46 3.05 1.72
CA GLN A 119 -3.47 4.36 1.07
C GLN A 119 -2.22 4.63 0.21
N THR A 120 -1.23 3.73 0.23
CA THR A 120 0.04 3.94 -0.48
C THR A 120 -0.04 3.62 -1.97
N SER A 121 -0.77 2.56 -2.34
CA SER A 121 -0.91 2.15 -3.74
C SER A 121 -2.20 1.37 -3.96
N ARG A 122 -2.64 1.29 -5.23
CA ARG A 122 -3.82 0.50 -5.61
C ARG A 122 -3.64 -1.00 -5.34
N LYS A 123 -2.40 -1.52 -5.39
CA LYS A 123 -2.10 -2.92 -5.08
C LYS A 123 -2.33 -3.18 -3.59
N PHE A 124 -1.76 -2.34 -2.72
CA PHE A 124 -1.95 -2.48 -1.27
C PHE A 124 -3.38 -2.20 -0.84
N ALA A 125 -4.08 -1.25 -1.47
CA ALA A 125 -5.50 -1.04 -1.25
C ALA A 125 -6.30 -2.34 -1.44
N LYS A 126 -6.04 -3.08 -2.52
CA LYS A 126 -6.70 -4.37 -2.78
C LYS A 126 -6.30 -5.45 -1.78
N LEU A 127 -5.00 -5.59 -1.50
CA LEU A 127 -4.50 -6.62 -0.57
C LEU A 127 -5.00 -6.41 0.86
N CYS A 128 -4.98 -5.17 1.36
CA CYS A 128 -5.48 -4.84 2.69
C CYS A 128 -7.00 -5.04 2.84
N MET A 129 -7.74 -5.06 1.73
CA MET A 129 -9.20 -5.30 1.72
C MET A 129 -9.55 -6.76 1.38
N CYS A 130 -8.56 -7.61 1.12
CA CYS A 130 -8.78 -8.99 0.68
C CYS A 130 -9.26 -9.86 1.84
N ASP A 131 -10.31 -10.66 1.59
CA ASP A 131 -10.96 -11.46 2.63
C ASP A 131 -10.02 -12.50 3.26
N THR A 132 -9.10 -13.06 2.46
CA THR A 132 -8.05 -13.98 2.92
C THR A 132 -7.13 -13.37 3.96
N LEU A 133 -6.86 -12.06 3.88
CA LEU A 133 -6.05 -11.36 4.89
C LEU A 133 -6.80 -11.32 6.22
N TRP A 134 -8.08 -10.94 6.16
CA TRP A 134 -8.90 -10.79 7.35
C TRP A 134 -9.20 -12.14 8.00
N GLU A 135 -9.33 -13.21 7.22
CA GLU A 135 -9.36 -14.58 7.74
C GLU A 135 -8.09 -14.89 8.54
N GLN A 136 -6.90 -14.60 8.00
CA GLN A 136 -5.62 -14.83 8.68
C GLN A 136 -5.50 -14.02 9.97
N ILE A 137 -5.94 -12.75 9.96
CA ILE A 137 -5.95 -11.89 11.15
C ILE A 137 -6.90 -12.44 12.22
N VAL A 138 -8.07 -12.94 11.84
CA VAL A 138 -9.02 -13.55 12.78
C VAL A 138 -8.45 -14.87 13.31
N GLN A 139 -7.86 -15.71 12.46
CA GLN A 139 -7.21 -16.96 12.84
C GLN A 139 -6.06 -16.74 13.83
N SER A 140 -5.26 -15.70 13.64
CA SER A 140 -4.15 -15.39 14.55
C SER A 140 -4.62 -14.80 15.89
N ALA A 141 -5.77 -14.11 15.89
CA ALA A 141 -6.35 -13.50 17.09
C ALA A 141 -7.28 -14.43 17.88
N CYS A 142 -7.78 -15.53 17.30
CA CYS A 142 -8.74 -16.43 17.90
C CYS A 142 -8.20 -17.86 17.98
N ASP A 143 -8.17 -18.44 19.19
CA ASP A 143 -7.70 -19.83 19.41
C ASP A 143 -8.58 -20.89 18.71
N THR A 144 -9.84 -20.58 18.41
CA THR A 144 -10.76 -21.51 17.73
C THR A 144 -11.77 -20.75 16.87
N ILE A 145 -11.82 -21.10 15.58
CA ILE A 145 -12.86 -20.63 14.64
C ILE A 145 -13.99 -21.66 14.62
N THR A 146 -15.18 -21.25 15.09
CA THR A 146 -16.36 -22.11 15.07
C THR A 146 -16.96 -22.21 13.65
N PRO A 147 -17.71 -23.29 13.33
CA PRO A 147 -18.41 -23.41 12.06
C PRO A 147 -19.37 -22.24 11.78
N ASP A 148 -20.05 -21.75 12.82
CA ASP A 148 -20.96 -20.59 12.70
C ASP A 148 -20.22 -19.30 12.34
N MET A 149 -19.00 -19.09 12.88
CA MET A 149 -18.17 -17.95 12.51
C MET A 149 -17.75 -18.01 11.05
N ARG A 150 -17.45 -19.21 10.54
CA ARG A 150 -17.09 -19.42 9.13
C ARG A 150 -18.30 -19.21 8.22
N ALA A 151 -19.46 -19.76 8.56
CA ALA A 151 -20.70 -19.53 7.81
C ALA A 151 -21.07 -18.04 7.75
N LEU A 152 -20.95 -17.34 8.88
CA LEU A 152 -21.18 -15.88 8.90
C LEU A 152 -20.15 -15.14 8.05
N ALA A 153 -18.87 -15.52 8.10
CA ALA A 153 -17.85 -14.90 7.26
C ALA A 153 -18.07 -15.17 5.76
N GLU A 154 -18.64 -16.32 5.38
CA GLU A 154 -19.03 -16.59 3.99
C GLU A 154 -20.16 -15.65 3.52
N ASP A 155 -21.08 -15.27 4.41
CA ASP A 155 -22.21 -14.39 4.08
C ASP A 155 -21.84 -12.90 4.00
N ILE A 156 -21.01 -12.40 4.94
CA ILE A 156 -20.71 -10.96 5.07
C ILE A 156 -19.24 -10.59 4.85
N GLY A 157 -18.33 -11.56 4.76
CA GLY A 157 -16.88 -11.38 4.72
C GLY A 157 -16.22 -11.37 6.10
N TRP A 158 -14.97 -11.85 6.17
CA TRP A 158 -14.16 -11.88 7.40
C TRP A 158 -13.90 -10.49 7.96
N LYS A 159 -13.72 -9.49 7.09
CA LYS A 159 -13.51 -8.09 7.52
C LYS A 159 -14.73 -7.54 8.26
N GLU A 160 -15.91 -7.64 7.66
CA GLU A 160 -17.15 -7.17 8.28
C GLU A 160 -17.48 -7.97 9.53
N MET A 161 -17.25 -9.29 9.52
CA MET A 161 -17.38 -10.13 10.71
C MET A 161 -16.43 -9.69 11.84
N PHE A 162 -15.18 -9.37 11.53
CA PHE A 162 -14.20 -8.89 12.51
C PHE A 162 -14.65 -7.58 13.18
N PHE A 163 -15.10 -6.59 12.40
CA PHE A 163 -15.55 -5.31 12.93
C PHE A 163 -16.88 -5.42 13.67
N THR A 164 -17.84 -6.21 13.16
CA THR A 164 -19.12 -6.46 13.84
C THR A 164 -18.92 -7.18 15.16
N ASN A 165 -18.05 -8.19 15.23
CA ASN A 165 -17.79 -8.95 16.45
C ASN A 165 -17.01 -8.11 17.49
N ARG A 166 -16.02 -7.30 17.09
CA ARG A 166 -15.36 -6.35 18.00
C ARG A 166 -16.32 -5.25 18.49
N LEU A 167 -17.17 -4.70 17.63
CA LEU A 167 -18.20 -3.73 18.02
C LEU A 167 -19.22 -4.34 18.98
N GLN A 168 -19.64 -5.58 18.74
CA GLN A 168 -20.54 -6.31 19.64
C GLN A 168 -19.89 -6.56 21.00
N LEU A 169 -18.62 -6.96 21.05
CA LEU A 169 -17.85 -7.10 22.28
C LEU A 169 -17.70 -5.76 23.02
N GLN A 170 -17.39 -4.66 22.33
CA GLN A 170 -17.31 -3.33 22.94
C GLN A 170 -18.67 -2.85 23.47
N LEU A 171 -19.75 -3.08 22.74
CA LEU A 171 -21.11 -2.76 23.18
C LEU A 171 -21.52 -3.59 24.40
N GLN A 172 -21.19 -4.89 24.43
CA GLN A 172 -21.46 -5.74 25.59
C GLN A 172 -20.65 -5.30 26.82
N LEU A 173 -19.37 -4.96 26.65
CA LEU A 173 -18.53 -4.42 27.71
C LEU A 173 -19.06 -3.07 28.21
N HIS A 174 -19.54 -2.19 27.32
CA HIS A 174 -20.15 -0.91 27.69
C HIS A 174 -21.46 -1.10 28.46
N ARG A 175 -22.35 -1.99 27.99
CA ARG A 175 -23.59 -2.37 28.69
C ARG A 175 -23.31 -2.97 30.07
N ARG A 176 -22.24 -3.79 30.21
CA ARG A 176 -21.82 -4.33 31.51
C ARG A 176 -21.29 -3.24 32.43
N LYS A 177 -20.46 -2.30 31.94
CA LYS A 177 -19.99 -1.15 32.73
C LYS A 177 -21.17 -0.28 33.20
N GLN A 178 -22.15 0.00 32.34
CA GLN A 178 -23.37 0.74 32.69
C GLN A 178 -24.24 0.01 33.73
N LYS A 179 -24.39 -1.31 33.61
CA LYS A 179 -25.10 -2.13 34.61
C LYS A 179 -24.36 -2.13 35.96
N LEU A 180 -23.03 -2.20 35.95
CA LEU A 180 -22.21 -2.16 37.17
C LEU A 180 -22.25 -0.79 37.86
N THR A 181 -22.29 0.31 37.10
CA THR A 181 -22.50 1.66 37.65
C THR A 181 -23.92 1.90 38.13
N SER A 182 -24.93 1.30 37.47
CA SER A 182 -26.34 1.38 37.92
C SER A 182 -26.60 0.59 39.19
N HIS A 183 -25.90 -0.54 39.39
CA HIS A 183 -26.01 -1.34 40.63
C HIS A 183 -25.29 -0.67 41.83
N ARG A 184 -24.29 0.18 41.58
CA ARG A 184 -23.56 0.91 42.63
C ARG A 184 -24.23 2.24 43.03
N GLY A 185 -25.22 2.70 42.25
CA GLY A 185 -26.04 3.88 42.55
C GLY A 185 -27.32 3.59 43.35
N ALA A 186 -27.54 2.33 43.75
CA ALA A 186 -28.74 1.88 44.46
C ALA A 186 -28.44 1.38 45.89
N GLU A 187 -27.38 1.88 46.53
CA GLU A 187 -27.25 1.83 47.99
C GLU A 187 -27.76 3.15 48.60
N PRO A 188 -28.70 3.12 49.57
CA PRO A 188 -29.17 4.33 50.22
C PRO A 188 -28.06 4.93 51.09
N ALA A 189 -27.89 6.24 50.93
CA ALA A 189 -26.89 7.05 51.61
C ALA A 189 -26.94 6.91 53.14
N LEU A 190 -25.82 6.53 53.75
CA LEU A 190 -25.42 7.02 55.07
C LEU A 190 -23.98 7.52 54.97
N GLY A 191 -23.81 8.80 55.29
CA GLY A 191 -22.76 9.64 54.70
C GLY A 191 -21.37 9.58 55.32
N THR A 192 -20.42 10.17 54.58
CA THR A 192 -19.36 11.08 55.07
C THR A 192 -18.61 11.70 53.87
N ARG A 193 -18.11 12.93 54.03
CA ARG A 193 -17.39 13.75 53.02
C ARG A 193 -16.00 13.19 52.63
N PRO A 194 -15.35 13.71 51.56
CA PRO A 194 -14.46 12.96 50.65
C PRO A 194 -12.95 13.11 50.97
N PRO A 195 -12.08 12.51 50.13
CA PRO A 195 -11.10 13.36 49.47
C PRO A 195 -11.01 13.16 47.95
N ALA A 196 -10.52 14.22 47.32
CA ALA A 196 -10.38 14.38 45.88
C ALA A 196 -9.37 13.40 45.27
N HIS A 197 -9.75 12.78 44.15
CA HIS A 197 -8.79 12.35 43.14
C HIS A 197 -9.39 12.54 41.75
N ARG A 198 -8.63 13.25 40.90
CA ARG A 198 -8.94 13.59 39.50
C ARG A 198 -9.23 12.33 38.66
N PRO A 199 -10.19 12.36 37.73
CA PRO A 199 -10.30 11.33 36.70
C PRO A 199 -9.33 11.64 35.56
N ALA A 200 -8.32 10.80 35.38
CA ALA A 200 -7.60 10.66 34.11
C ALA A 200 -8.35 9.65 33.26
N GLY A 201 -9.22 10.13 32.37
CA GLY A 201 -10.04 9.22 31.53
C GLY A 201 -10.85 9.93 30.44
N ALA A 202 -10.42 11.12 30.02
CA ALA A 202 -11.15 11.92 29.04
C ALA A 202 -10.56 11.86 27.61
N VAL A 203 -9.58 11.00 27.33
CA VAL A 203 -8.84 11.03 26.05
C VAL A 203 -9.28 9.92 25.08
N GLU A 204 -9.69 8.75 25.56
CA GLU A 204 -10.00 7.62 24.66
C GLU A 204 -11.39 7.69 23.98
N ALA A 205 -12.33 8.45 24.53
CA ALA A 205 -13.68 8.52 23.97
C ALA A 205 -13.76 9.38 22.68
N ARG A 206 -12.73 10.17 22.36
CA ARG A 206 -12.70 11.03 21.16
C ARG A 206 -12.10 10.33 19.94
N GLN A 207 -11.40 9.22 20.11
CA GLN A 207 -10.69 8.55 19.02
C GLN A 207 -11.60 7.62 18.20
N ALA A 208 -12.68 7.09 18.79
CA ALA A 208 -13.64 6.23 18.09
C ALA A 208 -14.59 6.99 17.14
N GLN A 209 -14.85 8.29 17.39
CA GLN A 209 -15.75 9.09 16.53
C GLN A 209 -15.05 9.78 15.35
N LEU A 210 -13.71 9.92 15.39
CA LEU A 210 -12.97 10.52 14.29
C LEU A 210 -12.68 9.54 13.14
N LEU A 211 -12.67 8.23 13.42
CA LEU A 211 -12.43 7.19 12.43
C LEU A 211 -13.67 6.81 11.61
N SER A 212 -14.88 7.05 12.13
CA SER A 212 -16.13 6.81 11.39
C SER A 212 -16.51 7.95 10.44
N ALA A 213 -15.87 9.13 10.58
CA ALA A 213 -16.25 10.34 9.86
C ALA A 213 -15.28 10.74 8.73
N SER A 214 -14.20 9.97 8.51
CA SER A 214 -13.08 10.43 7.68
C SER A 214 -12.84 9.67 6.38
N LEU A 215 -13.66 8.73 5.91
CA LEU A 215 -13.57 8.29 4.52
C LEU A 215 -14.92 7.85 3.93
N PRO A 216 -15.15 8.13 2.63
CA PRO A 216 -16.39 7.87 1.89
C PRO A 216 -16.71 6.39 1.69
#